data_AF-A0A4Y2HXD3-F1
#
_entry.id   AF-A0A4Y2HXD3-F1
#
_cell.length_a   1.000
_cell.length_b   1.000
_cell.length_c   1.000
_cell.angle_alpha   90.00
_cell.angle_beta   90.00
_cell.angle_gamma   90.00
#
_symmetry.space_group_name_H-M   'P 1'
#
loop_
_entity.id
_entity.type
_entity.pdbx_description
1 polymer ?
#
loop_
_entity_poly.entity_id
_entity_poly.type
_entity_poly.pdbx_seq_one_letter_code
_entity_poly.pdbx_strand_id
1 'polypeptide(L)'
;MSIVTTVSQEDFCGLPSIISEHYIDARDSRILRDSEDVQKPVGSFESRDPFPVSDFVMSISTGILGDETINCHIASECGNSSMSCIVGKKL
;
A
#
# COMPACT_ATOMS: atom_id res chain seq x y z
N MET A 1 16.63 -5.99 -17.18
CA MET A 1 15.23 -6.18 -16.75
C MET A 1 15.15 -7.57 -16.16
N SER A 2 15.26 -7.69 -14.84
CA SER A 2 15.28 -8.99 -14.17
C SER A 2 13.85 -9.51 -14.09
N ILE A 3 13.60 -10.62 -14.76
CA ILE A 3 12.36 -11.41 -14.62
C ILE A 3 12.30 -11.92 -13.17
N VAL A 4 11.51 -11.25 -12.33
CA VAL A 4 11.09 -11.79 -11.04
C VAL A 4 10.16 -12.95 -11.35
N THR A 5 10.65 -14.18 -11.23
CA THR A 5 9.81 -15.37 -11.26
C THR A 5 9.03 -15.40 -9.95
N THR A 6 7.78 -14.95 -9.99
CA THR A 6 6.87 -15.07 -8.85
C THR A 6 6.44 -16.54 -8.73
N VAL A 7 7.07 -17.26 -7.81
CA VAL A 7 6.58 -18.57 -7.34
C VAL A 7 5.28 -18.33 -6.56
N SER A 8 4.23 -19.08 -6.90
CA SER A 8 2.99 -19.01 -6.13
C SER A 8 3.21 -19.56 -4.72
N GLN A 9 2.48 -19.05 -3.73
CA GLN A 9 2.57 -19.56 -2.35
C GLN A 9 2.24 -21.07 -2.27
N GLU A 10 1.40 -21.56 -3.18
CA GLU A 10 1.01 -22.95 -3.27
C GLU A 10 2.16 -23.81 -3.80
N ASP A 11 2.88 -23.35 -4.83
CA ASP A 11 4.10 -24.01 -5.32
C ASP A 11 5.20 -24.02 -4.25
N PHE A 12 5.31 -22.94 -3.48
CA PHE A 12 6.24 -22.88 -2.34
C PHE A 12 5.86 -23.87 -1.23
N CYS A 13 4.57 -24.04 -0.96
CA CYS A 13 4.05 -24.92 0.09
C CYS A 13 3.73 -26.35 -0.40
N GLY A 14 3.90 -26.66 -1.70
CA GLY A 14 3.52 -27.94 -2.30
C GLY A 14 2.03 -28.25 -2.25
N LEU A 15 1.17 -27.23 -2.23
CA LEU A 15 -0.27 -27.37 -2.14
C LEU A 15 -0.92 -27.44 -3.54
N PRO A 16 -1.91 -28.32 -3.77
CA PRO A 16 -2.63 -28.35 -5.04
C PRO A 16 -3.52 -27.10 -5.19
N SER A 17 -3.25 -26.30 -6.22
CA SER A 17 -3.94 -25.04 -6.58
C SER A 17 -5.44 -25.12 -6.86
N ILE A 18 -6.03 -26.31 -6.75
CA ILE A 18 -7.39 -26.61 -7.21
C ILE A 18 -8.42 -26.47 -6.06
N ILE A 19 -7.99 -26.38 -4.80
CA ILE A 19 -8.88 -26.61 -3.63
C ILE A 19 -9.26 -25.32 -2.89
N SER A 20 -8.68 -24.16 -3.23
CA SER A 20 -8.90 -22.96 -2.43
C SER A 20 -9.94 -22.01 -3.02
N GLU A 21 -10.98 -21.71 -2.26
CA GLU A 21 -11.93 -20.62 -2.53
C GLU A 21 -11.22 -19.26 -2.69
N HIS A 22 -9.99 -19.15 -2.18
CA HIS A 22 -9.09 -18.01 -2.37
C HIS A 22 -8.60 -17.82 -3.82
N TYR A 23 -8.78 -18.80 -4.72
CA TYR A 23 -8.35 -18.72 -6.12
C TYR A 23 -9.31 -17.89 -7.00
N ILE A 24 -10.52 -17.56 -6.54
CA ILE A 24 -11.46 -16.75 -7.34
C ILE A 24 -10.87 -15.36 -7.65
N ASP A 25 -10.16 -14.78 -6.68
CA ASP A 25 -9.52 -13.48 -6.82
C ASP A 25 -8.19 -13.55 -7.56
N ALA A 26 -7.48 -14.69 -7.50
CA ALA A 26 -6.25 -14.95 -8.26
C ALA A 26 -6.49 -15.52 -9.67
N ARG A 27 -7.72 -15.46 -10.20
CA ARG A 27 -7.99 -15.88 -11.58
C ARG A 27 -7.18 -15.05 -12.57
N ASP A 28 -6.64 -15.69 -13.60
CA ASP A 28 -5.86 -15.01 -14.66
C ASP A 28 -6.56 -13.77 -15.22
N SER A 29 -7.89 -13.81 -15.38
CA SER A 29 -8.67 -12.67 -15.86
C SER A 29 -8.71 -11.48 -14.91
N ARG A 30 -8.61 -11.71 -13.60
CA ARG A 30 -8.50 -10.66 -12.58
C ARG A 30 -7.07 -10.16 -12.48
N ILE A 31 -6.07 -11.04 -12.49
CA ILE A 31 -4.66 -10.67 -12.51
C ILE A 31 -4.33 -9.77 -13.71
N LEU A 32 -4.83 -10.13 -14.91
CA LEU A 32 -4.67 -9.32 -16.11
C LEU A 32 -5.33 -7.94 -15.99
N ARG A 33 -6.54 -7.90 -15.43
CA ARG A 33 -7.26 -6.65 -15.21
C ARG A 33 -6.58 -5.76 -14.18
N ASP A 34 -6.15 -6.33 -13.06
CA ASP A 34 -5.43 -5.60 -12.02
C ASP A 34 -4.12 -5.04 -12.59
N SER A 35 -3.42 -5.80 -13.42
CA SER A 35 -2.21 -5.34 -14.11
C SER A 35 -2.47 -4.15 -15.03
N GLU A 36 -3.59 -4.14 -15.76
CA GLU A 36 -4.04 -3.02 -16.58
C GLU A 36 -4.51 -1.83 -15.74
N ASP A 37 -5.26 -2.09 -14.67
CA ASP A 37 -5.83 -1.07 -13.79
C ASP A 37 -4.74 -0.33 -13.01
N VAL A 38 -3.65 -1.00 -12.61
CA VAL A 38 -2.48 -0.39 -11.97
C VAL A 38 -1.80 0.64 -12.89
N GLN A 39 -1.89 0.49 -14.21
CA GLN A 39 -1.30 1.47 -15.14
C GLN A 39 -2.00 2.83 -15.08
N LYS A 40 -3.28 2.87 -14.71
CA LYS A 40 -4.07 4.11 -14.65
C LYS A 40 -3.56 5.10 -13.58
N PRO A 41 -3.40 4.71 -12.30
CA PRO A 41 -2.80 5.60 -11.31
C PRO A 41 -1.32 5.84 -11.60
N VAL A 42 -0.57 4.87 -12.13
CA VAL A 42 0.86 5.07 -12.49
C VAL A 42 1.02 6.18 -13.53
N GLY A 43 0.30 6.11 -14.65
CA GLY A 43 0.35 7.18 -15.66
C GLY A 43 -0.17 8.52 -15.14
N SER A 44 -1.13 8.50 -14.22
CA SER A 44 -1.58 9.71 -13.54
C SER A 44 -0.47 10.35 -12.70
N PHE A 45 0.24 9.56 -11.90
CA PHE A 45 1.35 10.01 -11.06
C PHE A 45 2.57 10.45 -11.86
N GLU A 46 2.88 9.80 -12.98
CA GLU A 46 3.96 10.23 -13.87
C GLU A 46 3.67 11.60 -14.52
N SER A 47 2.41 11.85 -14.88
CA SER A 47 2.02 13.13 -15.51
C SER A 47 1.87 14.28 -14.51
N ARG A 48 1.45 13.95 -13.28
CA ARG A 48 1.23 14.87 -12.17
C ARG A 48 1.57 14.14 -10.90
N ASP A 49 2.73 14.43 -10.34
CA ASP A 49 3.07 13.92 -9.01
C ASP A 49 2.25 14.67 -7.95
N PRO A 50 1.28 14.01 -7.28
CA PRO A 50 0.53 14.65 -6.22
C PRO A 50 1.31 14.66 -4.90
N PHE A 51 2.45 13.97 -4.83
CA PHE A 51 3.26 13.81 -3.64
C PHE A 51 4.54 14.62 -3.78
N PRO A 52 4.62 15.85 -3.23
CA PRO A 52 5.89 16.56 -3.20
C PRO A 52 6.94 15.71 -2.49
N VAL A 53 8.16 15.71 -3.04
CA VAL A 53 9.30 15.03 -2.40
C VAL A 53 9.44 15.57 -0.97
N SER A 54 9.34 14.67 -0.01
CA SER A 54 9.38 14.96 1.43
C SER A 54 10.32 13.97 2.09
N ASP A 55 11.20 14.46 2.97
CA ASP A 55 12.09 13.62 3.79
C ASP A 55 11.34 12.81 4.86
N PHE A 56 10.02 13.00 4.92
CA PHE A 56 9.16 12.45 5.96
C PHE A 56 7.95 11.72 5.36
N VAL A 57 7.52 10.65 6.03
CA VAL A 57 6.38 9.83 5.61
C VAL A 57 5.10 10.46 6.13
N MET A 58 4.25 10.99 5.26
CA MET A 58 2.97 11.59 5.66
C MET A 58 1.80 10.63 5.50
N SER A 59 0.97 10.50 6.53
CA SER A 59 -0.31 9.80 6.46
C SER A 59 -1.29 10.54 5.55
N ILE A 60 -1.82 9.88 4.52
CA ILE A 60 -2.81 10.47 3.61
C ILE A 60 -4.14 10.74 4.33
N SER A 61 -4.52 9.90 5.29
CA SER A 61 -5.81 10.02 5.99
C SER A 61 -5.81 11.11 7.07
N THR A 62 -4.67 11.35 7.72
CA THR A 62 -4.57 12.26 8.88
C THR A 62 -3.67 13.47 8.63
N GLY A 63 -2.86 13.47 7.57
CA GLY A 63 -1.83 14.48 7.32
C GLY A 63 -0.64 14.43 8.29
N ILE A 64 -0.58 13.43 9.16
CA ILE A 64 0.45 13.33 10.20
C ILE A 64 1.76 12.88 9.58
N LEU A 65 2.81 13.59 9.94
CA LEU A 65 4.17 13.34 9.53
C LEU A 65 4.83 12.33 10.47
N GLY A 66 5.16 11.16 9.95
CA GLY A 66 6.01 10.17 10.60
C GLY A 66 7.48 10.45 10.30
N ASP A 67 8.30 10.37 11.34
CA ASP A 67 9.76 10.36 11.24
C ASP A 67 10.30 8.92 11.28
N GLU A 68 11.61 8.78 11.10
CA GLU A 68 12.32 7.50 11.14
C GLU A 68 12.26 6.77 12.50
N THR A 69 11.83 7.45 13.56
CA THR A 69 11.73 6.90 14.91
C THR A 69 10.39 6.20 15.15
N ILE A 70 9.36 6.51 14.35
CA ILE A 70 8.02 5.94 14.49
C ILE A 70 7.87 4.70 13.63
N ASN A 71 7.80 3.55 14.30
CA ASN A 71 7.59 2.26 13.63
C ASN A 71 6.09 2.04 13.29
N CYS A 72 5.80 1.24 12.25
CA CYS A 72 4.44 1.04 11.73
C CYS A 72 3.44 0.49 12.77
N HIS A 73 3.90 -0.31 13.73
CA HIS A 73 3.05 -0.89 14.77
C HIS A 73 2.56 0.13 15.80
N ILE A 74 3.28 1.24 16.02
CA ILE A 74 2.89 2.34 16.92
C ILE A 74 2.39 3.59 16.20
N ALA A 75 2.52 3.65 14.87
CA ALA A 75 2.20 4.82 14.07
C ALA A 75 0.75 5.30 14.28
N SER A 76 -0.20 4.39 14.42
CA SER A 76 -1.60 4.75 14.68
C SER A 76 -1.81 5.39 16.05
N GLU A 77 -1.10 4.91 17.09
CA GLU A 77 -1.22 5.45 18.44
C GLU A 77 -0.57 6.84 18.53
N CYS A 78 0.65 6.97 18.00
CA CYS A 78 1.34 8.26 17.88
C CYS A 78 0.51 9.27 17.08
N GLY A 79 -0.11 8.84 15.98
CA GLY A 79 -0.98 9.70 15.17
C GLY A 79 -2.21 10.19 15.93
N ASN A 80 -2.93 9.28 16.60
CA ASN A 80 -4.10 9.64 17.39
C ASN A 80 -3.75 10.59 18.55
N SER A 81 -2.62 10.35 19.24
CA SER A 81 -2.13 11.23 20.30
C SER A 81 -1.80 12.62 19.76
N SER A 82 -1.11 12.70 18.62
CA SER A 82 -0.77 13.96 17.96
C SER A 82 -2.01 14.75 17.53
N MET A 83 -3.01 14.08 16.94
CA MET A 83 -4.27 14.73 16.54
C MET A 83 -5.08 15.24 17.72
N SER A 84 -5.10 14.51 18.84
CA SER A 84 -5.78 14.95 20.06
C SER A 84 -5.24 16.30 20.57
N CYS A 85 -3.97 16.60 20.29
CA CYS A 85 -3.34 17.86 20.68
C CYS A 85 -3.73 19.05 19.79
N ILE A 86 -4.31 18.79 18.61
CA ILE A 86 -4.68 19.80 17.60
C ILE A 86 -6.18 20.09 17.66
N VAL A 87 -7.01 19.07 17.87
CA VAL A 87 -8.49 19.22 17.90
C VAL A 87 -8.89 20.23 18.98
N GLY A 88 -9.57 21.31 18.56
CA GLY A 88 -10.08 22.36 19.44
C GLY A 88 -9.10 23.50 19.72
N LYS A 89 -7.87 23.48 19.19
CA LYS A 89 -6.96 24.62 19.25
C LYS A 89 -7.16 25.52 18.04
N LYS A 90 -7.19 26.84 18.27
CA LYS A 90 -7.26 27.85 17.22
C LYS A 90 -5.86 28.01 16.61
N LEU A 91 -5.75 27.80 15.30
CA LEU A 91 -4.53 28.07 14.52
C LEU A 91 -4.19 29.57 14.55
#